data_AF-A0A967Z107-F1
#
_entry.id   AF-A0A967Z107-F1
#
_cell.length_a   1.000
_cell.length_b   1.000
_cell.length_c   1.000
_cell.angle_alpha   90.00
_cell.angle_beta   90.00
_cell.angle_gamma   90.00
#
_symmetry.space_group_name_H-M   'P 1'
#
loop_
_entity.id
_entity.type
_entity.pdbx_description
1 polymer ?
#
loop_
_entity_poly.entity_id
_entity_poly.type
_entity_poly.pdbx_seq_one_letter_code
_entity_poly.pdbx_strand_id
1 'polypeptide(L)'
;LQQAADLSQSKERGCHIHVLEGEVDRTRTREKYNSDVVERLEQHGILGEKSIAAHGIYLTADGIDRLASTDTMLVHNPQSNMNNAVGRADIFTFLNKNILTGIGTDGMSAD
;
A
#
# COMPACT_ATOMS: atom_id res chain seq x y z
N LEU A 1 -14.07 -1.16 4.34
CA LEU A 1 -12.96 -1.97 4.88
C LEU A 1 -13.49 -3.26 5.49
N GLN A 2 -14.32 -3.23 6.54
CA GLN A 2 -14.83 -4.45 7.19
C GLN A 2 -15.38 -5.51 6.23
N GLN A 3 -16.34 -5.17 5.36
CA GLN A 3 -16.90 -6.14 4.40
C GLN A 3 -15.86 -6.75 3.45
N ALA A 4 -14.86 -5.96 3.05
CA ALA A 4 -13.77 -6.45 2.19
C ALA A 4 -12.84 -7.39 2.98
N ALA A 5 -12.53 -7.04 4.24
CA ALA A 5 -11.76 -7.90 5.14
C ALA A 5 -12.47 -9.24 5.40
N ASP A 6 -13.76 -9.20 5.73
CA ASP A 6 -14.57 -10.40 5.97
C ASP A 6 -14.58 -11.32 4.74
N LEU A 7 -14.70 -10.75 3.53
CA LEU A 7 -14.65 -11.52 2.29
C LEU A 7 -13.24 -12.08 2.03
N SER A 8 -12.20 -11.28 2.23
CA SER A 8 -10.79 -11.69 2.07
C SER A 8 -10.49 -12.90 2.97
N GLN A 9 -10.85 -12.80 4.25
CA GLN A 9 -10.61 -13.82 5.27
C GLN A 9 -11.45 -15.08 5.02
N SER A 10 -12.77 -14.93 4.80
CA SER A 10 -13.67 -16.08 4.56
C SER A 10 -13.36 -16.87 3.28
N LYS A 11 -12.65 -16.26 2.33
CA LYS A 11 -12.22 -16.90 1.08
C LYS A 11 -10.73 -17.24 1.04
N GLU A 12 -10.02 -16.99 2.14
CA GLU A 12 -8.57 -17.16 2.26
C GLU A 12 -7.77 -16.47 1.13
N ARG A 13 -8.27 -15.32 0.67
CA ARG A 13 -7.64 -14.46 -0.34
C ARG A 13 -7.02 -13.24 0.34
N GLY A 14 -6.10 -12.58 -0.36
CA GLY A 14 -5.57 -11.28 0.05
C GLY A 14 -6.25 -10.12 -0.68
N CYS A 15 -5.85 -8.91 -0.32
CA CYS A 15 -6.35 -7.68 -0.90
C CYS A 15 -5.29 -7.06 -1.82
N HIS A 16 -5.69 -6.55 -2.98
CA HIS A 16 -4.88 -5.67 -3.81
C HIS A 16 -5.47 -4.27 -3.72
N ILE A 17 -4.71 -3.32 -3.18
CA ILE A 17 -5.22 -1.98 -2.85
C ILE A 17 -4.14 -0.91 -3.08
N HIS A 18 -4.54 0.25 -3.61
CA HIS A 18 -3.67 1.43 -3.66
C HIS A 18 -3.48 1.98 -2.25
N VAL A 19 -2.23 2.23 -1.86
CA VAL A 19 -1.88 2.71 -0.52
C VAL A 19 -0.94 3.90 -0.65
N LEU A 20 -1.37 5.05 -0.12
CA LEU A 20 -0.54 6.25 0.01
C LEU A 20 0.12 6.63 -1.33
N GLU A 21 -0.69 6.65 -2.39
CA GLU A 21 -0.26 7.07 -3.73
C GLU A 21 -0.04 8.59 -3.74
N GLY A 22 -0.98 9.35 -3.18
CA GLY A 22 -0.87 10.80 -3.05
C GLY A 22 -0.85 11.26 -1.59
N GLU A 23 -0.26 12.43 -1.32
CA GLU A 23 -0.31 13.06 0.02
C GLU A 23 -1.76 13.23 0.52
N VAL A 24 -2.70 13.41 -0.43
CA VAL A 24 -4.14 13.52 -0.14
C VAL A 24 -4.71 12.29 0.57
N ASP A 25 -4.17 11.10 0.32
CA ASP A 25 -4.62 9.87 0.99
C ASP A 25 -4.35 9.95 2.49
N ARG A 26 -3.20 10.52 2.83
CA ARG A 26 -2.73 10.70 4.20
C ARG A 26 -3.55 11.77 4.92
N THR A 27 -3.68 12.95 4.31
CA THR A 27 -4.42 14.08 4.91
C THR A 27 -5.90 13.75 5.10
N ARG A 28 -6.58 13.25 4.05
CA ARG A 28 -8.02 12.90 4.15
C ARG A 28 -8.29 11.78 5.14
N THR A 29 -7.41 10.78 5.22
CA THR A 29 -7.60 9.69 6.19
C THR A 29 -7.47 10.21 7.62
N ARG A 30 -6.47 11.06 7.88
CA ARG A 30 -6.28 11.66 9.20
C ARG A 30 -7.45 12.56 9.58
N GLU A 31 -7.91 13.42 8.67
CA GLU A 31 -9.06 14.30 8.90
C GLU A 31 -10.35 13.53 9.21
N LYS A 32 -10.61 12.45 8.46
CA LYS A 32 -11.87 11.71 8.56
C LYS A 32 -11.90 10.67 9.68
N TYR A 33 -10.76 10.05 9.98
CA TYR A 33 -10.69 8.87 10.85
C TYR A 33 -9.72 9.03 12.02
N ASN A 34 -9.03 10.17 12.14
CA ASN A 34 -8.03 10.44 13.18
C ASN A 34 -7.02 9.30 13.39
N SER A 35 -6.63 8.65 12.28
CA SER A 35 -5.74 7.49 12.24
C SER A 35 -4.96 7.47 10.93
N ASP A 36 -3.89 6.68 10.85
CA ASP A 36 -3.06 6.55 9.66
C ASP A 36 -3.58 5.47 8.71
N VAL A 37 -3.31 5.61 7.40
CA VAL A 37 -3.83 4.68 6.36
C VAL A 37 -3.40 3.24 6.65
N VAL A 38 -2.11 3.01 6.89
CA VAL A 38 -1.56 1.67 7.11
C VAL A 38 -2.10 1.05 8.39
N GLU A 39 -2.14 1.82 9.48
CA GLU A 39 -2.71 1.38 10.76
C GLU A 39 -4.16 0.91 10.60
N ARG A 40 -4.99 1.67 9.87
CA ARG A 40 -6.38 1.29 9.61
C ARG A 40 -6.49 0.00 8.80
N LEU A 41 -5.63 -0.20 7.80
CA LEU A 41 -5.63 -1.43 6.99
C LEU A 41 -5.21 -2.63 7.83
N GLU A 42 -4.19 -2.47 8.67
CA GLU A 42 -3.73 -3.49 9.61
C GLU A 42 -4.82 -3.88 10.62
N GLN A 43 -5.48 -2.90 11.26
CA GLN A 43 -6.56 -3.13 12.22
C GLN A 43 -7.75 -3.92 11.63
N HIS A 44 -7.98 -3.82 10.32
CA HIS A 44 -9.02 -4.59 9.63
C HIS A 44 -8.51 -5.94 9.09
N GLY A 45 -7.23 -6.29 9.28
CA GLY A 45 -6.65 -7.50 8.71
C GLY A 45 -6.60 -7.49 7.18
N ILE A 46 -6.46 -6.31 6.57
CA ILE A 46 -6.29 -6.16 5.11
C ILE A 46 -4.83 -6.41 4.72
N LEU A 47 -3.88 -6.03 5.57
CA LEU A 47 -2.46 -6.36 5.39
C LEU A 47 -2.21 -7.84 5.71
N GLY A 48 -1.22 -8.43 5.04
CA GLY A 48 -0.86 -9.84 5.18
C GLY A 48 -0.03 -10.37 4.01
N GLU A 49 0.49 -11.59 4.16
CA GLU A 49 1.33 -12.29 3.17
C GLU A 49 0.67 -12.48 1.78
N LYS A 50 -0.66 -12.40 1.72
CA LYS A 50 -1.44 -12.54 0.46
C LYS A 50 -1.81 -11.20 -0.17
N SER A 51 -1.48 -10.09 0.49
CA SER A 51 -1.94 -8.75 0.11
C SER A 51 -0.86 -7.95 -0.62
N ILE A 52 -1.31 -7.10 -1.53
CA ILE A 52 -0.50 -6.20 -2.34
C ILE A 52 -0.89 -4.75 -2.01
N ALA A 53 0.07 -3.99 -1.51
CA ALA A 53 0.02 -2.53 -1.39
C ALA A 53 0.64 -1.90 -2.64
N ALA A 54 -0.17 -1.30 -3.50
CA ALA A 54 0.32 -0.61 -4.68
C ALA A 54 0.72 0.85 -4.37
N HIS A 55 1.75 1.33 -5.06
CA HIS A 55 2.38 2.66 -4.95
C HIS A 55 3.25 2.89 -3.71
N GLY A 56 2.64 3.10 -2.54
CA GLY A 56 3.37 3.33 -1.29
C GLY A 56 4.25 4.58 -1.24
N ILE A 57 3.93 5.63 -2.01
CA ILE A 57 4.80 6.81 -2.17
C ILE A 57 4.99 7.57 -0.85
N TYR A 58 3.91 7.73 -0.08
CA TYR A 58 3.88 8.54 1.14
C TYR A 58 3.89 7.71 2.42
N LEU A 59 4.38 6.47 2.35
CA LEU A 59 4.58 5.61 3.53
C LEU A 59 5.51 6.29 4.55
N THR A 60 5.09 6.29 5.81
CA THR A 60 5.92 6.70 6.95
C THR A 60 6.84 5.54 7.37
N ALA A 61 7.87 5.81 8.16
CA ALA A 61 8.73 4.76 8.72
C ALA A 61 7.92 3.69 9.48
N ASP A 62 6.94 4.11 10.29
CA ASP A 62 6.02 3.20 10.99
C ASP A 62 5.15 2.38 10.00
N GLY A 63 4.65 3.01 8.93
CA GLY A 63 3.90 2.31 7.89
C GLY A 63 4.74 1.24 7.17
N ILE A 64 6.02 1.54 6.91
CA ILE A 64 6.97 0.59 6.32
C ILE A 64 7.21 -0.59 7.27
N ASP A 65 7.42 -0.31 8.56
CA ASP A 65 7.63 -1.34 9.57
C ASP A 65 6.40 -2.25 9.73
N ARG A 66 5.19 -1.70 9.66
CA ARG A 66 3.95 -2.49 9.65
C ARG A 66 3.87 -3.40 8.44
N LEU A 67 4.08 -2.87 7.23
CA LEU A 67 4.07 -3.67 6.00
C LEU A 67 5.08 -4.83 6.05
N ALA A 68 6.28 -4.57 6.57
CA ALA A 68 7.30 -5.61 6.77
C ALA A 68 6.85 -6.65 7.81
N SER A 69 6.26 -6.22 8.93
CA SER A 69 5.81 -7.12 9.99
C SER A 69 4.64 -8.02 9.59
N THR A 70 3.84 -7.60 8.59
CA THR A 70 2.70 -8.34 8.07
C THR A 70 3.01 -9.08 6.76
N ASP A 71 4.28 -9.16 6.35
CA ASP A 71 4.73 -9.76 5.08
C ASP A 71 3.95 -9.25 3.85
N THR A 72 3.48 -7.99 3.90
CA THR A 72 2.68 -7.43 2.82
C THR A 72 3.56 -7.04 1.64
N MET A 73 3.20 -7.49 0.45
CA MET A 73 3.91 -7.15 -0.77
C MET A 73 3.68 -5.70 -1.16
N LEU A 74 4.70 -5.05 -1.71
CA LEU A 74 4.58 -3.69 -2.24
C LEU A 74 4.84 -3.68 -3.75
N VAL A 75 4.00 -3.01 -4.52
CA VAL A 75 4.19 -2.87 -5.98
C VAL A 75 4.45 -1.42 -6.33
N HIS A 76 5.62 -1.17 -6.90
CA HIS A 76 6.00 0.14 -7.40
C HIS A 76 5.51 0.34 -8.85
N ASN A 77 4.76 1.41 -9.10
CA ASN A 77 4.23 1.77 -10.42
C ASN A 77 4.90 3.04 -10.97
N PRO A 78 6.18 3.00 -11.40
CA PRO A 78 6.96 4.21 -11.68
C PRO A 78 6.35 5.08 -12.79
N GLN A 79 5.88 4.49 -13.88
CA GLN A 79 5.33 5.25 -15.01
C GLN A 79 4.04 5.98 -14.62
N SER A 80 3.11 5.29 -13.94
CA SER A 80 1.88 5.90 -13.42
C SER A 80 2.18 7.01 -12.42
N ASN A 81 3.10 6.77 -11.47
CA ASN A 81 3.47 7.75 -10.46
C ASN A 81 3.99 9.06 -11.07
N MET A 82 4.80 8.96 -12.13
CA MET A 82 5.35 10.12 -12.84
C MET A 82 4.27 10.80 -13.70
N ASN A 83 3.43 10.01 -14.38
CA ASN A 83 2.33 10.54 -15.19
C ASN A 83 1.34 11.36 -14.35
N ASN A 84 0.99 10.87 -13.16
CA ASN A 84 0.05 11.52 -12.26
C ASN A 84 0.71 12.62 -11.40
N ALA A 85 2.02 12.84 -11.55
CA ALA A 85 2.81 13.80 -10.77
C ALA A 85 2.68 13.61 -9.24
N VAL A 86 2.51 12.37 -8.79
CA VAL A 86 2.29 12.06 -7.36
C VAL A 86 3.59 11.84 -6.58
N GLY A 87 4.71 11.59 -7.27
CA GLY A 87 6.05 11.49 -6.69
C GLY A 87 6.74 10.15 -6.97
N ARG A 88 7.67 9.76 -6.10
CA ARG A 88 8.39 8.49 -6.21
C ARG A 88 8.44 7.78 -4.86
N ALA A 89 8.26 6.47 -4.86
CA ALA A 89 8.40 5.67 -3.66
C ALA A 89 9.89 5.39 -3.36
N ASP A 90 10.26 5.31 -2.09
CA ASP A 90 11.63 5.01 -1.67
C ASP A 90 11.89 3.49 -1.66
N ILE A 91 12.10 2.95 -2.86
CA ILE A 91 12.26 1.51 -3.09
C ILE A 91 13.43 0.92 -2.31
N PHE A 92 14.52 1.66 -2.13
CA PHE A 92 15.67 1.15 -1.39
C PHE A 92 15.34 0.94 0.08
N THR A 93 14.53 1.81 0.69
CA THR A 93 14.07 1.61 2.06
C THR A 93 13.20 0.35 2.18
N PHE A 94 12.32 0.09 1.22
CA PHE A 94 11.48 -1.11 1.24
C PHE A 94 12.31 -2.40 1.12
N LEU A 95 13.27 -2.42 0.19
CA LEU A 95 14.18 -3.55 0.01
C LEU A 95 15.05 -3.79 1.26
N ASN A 96 15.58 -2.71 1.87
CA ASN A 96 16.36 -2.80 3.11
C ASN A 96 15.54 -3.31 4.31
N LYS A 97 14.22 -3.16 4.26
CA LYS A 97 13.27 -3.67 5.26
C LYS A 97 12.75 -5.07 4.93
N ASN A 98 13.30 -5.73 3.90
CA ASN A 98 12.90 -7.06 3.41
C ASN A 98 11.43 -7.14 2.95
N ILE A 99 10.85 -6.02 2.52
CA ILE A 99 9.51 -6.02 1.92
C ILE A 99 9.62 -6.59 0.50
N LEU A 100 8.86 -7.66 0.21
CA LEU A 100 8.78 -8.21 -1.14
C LEU A 100 8.21 -7.14 -2.09
N THR A 101 9.08 -6.61 -2.95
CA THR A 101 8.76 -5.46 -3.81
C THR A 101 8.71 -5.88 -5.27
N GLY A 102 7.60 -5.60 -5.95
CA GLY A 102 7.40 -5.82 -7.38
C GLY A 102 7.34 -4.50 -8.18
N ILE A 103 7.33 -4.62 -9.50
CA ILE A 103 7.08 -3.51 -10.44
C ILE A 103 5.76 -3.76 -11.15
N GLY A 104 4.93 -2.73 -11.26
CA GLY A 104 3.68 -2.75 -12.01
C GLY A 104 3.58 -1.61 -13.01
N THR A 105 2.70 -1.79 -13.99
CA THR A 105 2.35 -0.75 -14.97
C THR A 105 1.20 0.12 -14.49
N ASP A 106 0.46 -0.32 -13.46
CA ASP A 106 -0.86 0.20 -13.14
C ASP A 106 -1.74 0.21 -14.41
N GLY A 107 -2.53 1.25 -14.66
CA GLY A 107 -3.29 1.45 -15.90
C GLY A 107 -2.49 2.02 -17.08
N MET A 108 -1.16 2.11 -17.01
CA MET A 108 -0.36 2.64 -18.12
C MET A 108 -0.29 1.63 -19.27
N SER A 109 -0.41 2.15 -20.49
CA SER A 109 -0.22 1.37 -21.71
C SER A 109 1.25 0.97 -21.87
N ALA A 110 1.47 -0.18 -22.51
CA ALA A 110 2.81 -0.75 -22.75
C ALA A 110 3.51 -0.16 -23.98
N ASP A 111 3.14 1.06 -24.37
CA ASP A 111 3.50 1.68 -25.66
C ASP A 111 4.99 2.00 -25.78
#